data_AF-A0A4Q4S5P9-F1
#
_entry.id   AF-A0A4Q4S5P9-F1
#
_cell.length_a   1.000
_cell.length_b   1.000
_cell.length_c   1.000
_cell.angle_alpha   90.00
_cell.angle_beta   90.00
_cell.angle_gamma   90.00
#
_symmetry.space_group_name_H-M   'P 1'
#
loop_
_entity.id
_entity.type
_entity.pdbx_description
1 polymer ?
#
loop_
_entity_poly.entity_id
_entity_poly.type
_entity_poly.pdbx_seq_one_letter_code
_entity_poly.pdbx_strand_id
1 'polypeptide(L)'
;MPSLRTLSKIALGGAQVILGNGGRVMGEYTQTCPNAQLSCHNTTVVENLCCFNAPGGQILQTQFWDASPATGPEDSWTIHGLWPDRCDGTYDANCDSSRAYSNISAILNSFGATDLLSYMSTYWKDYQGDDESFWYHEWAKHGTCISTLEPECYNDHKATEEVVDFFQKTVDLFKTLPSYEWLAAAGITPSTTKTYTFAAIQSAIQAKRPGVEVTLGCKSGALNEIWYHYDVRGSVQTGEFVASDPDGTKSTCPQTGIKYIPKNASSSPPSTTTTVGGPAPTSTAAPGAPFSGKGNLNVIVNGVKKGCIISKGTWYTTGTCATFTATDVDNGFTLSSSKGKCAVVAGALSCDGSASATAFTNTDGKLAAGGNALWSADKVASGSTQQTVYAGGDHSATFAITWQSA
;
A
#
# COMPACT_ATOMS: atom_id res chain seq x y z
N MET A 1 71.90 -13.84 0.89
CA MET A 1 71.20 -14.51 2.01
C MET A 1 70.49 -13.45 2.83
N PRO A 2 69.27 -13.67 3.36
CA PRO A 2 67.95 -13.90 2.74
C PRO A 2 67.16 -12.56 2.60
N SER A 3 66.37 -12.33 1.54
CA SER A 3 65.01 -12.82 1.21
C SER A 3 63.86 -12.07 1.90
N LEU A 4 62.94 -11.59 1.05
CA LEU A 4 61.91 -10.59 1.27
C LEU A 4 60.64 -11.17 1.93
N ARG A 5 60.03 -10.27 2.69
CA ARG A 5 58.73 -10.29 3.37
C ARG A 5 57.61 -10.96 2.55
N THR A 6 56.83 -11.82 3.21
CA THR A 6 55.40 -12.00 2.89
C THR A 6 54.64 -12.23 4.20
N LEU A 7 53.81 -11.25 4.56
CA LEU A 7 52.87 -11.34 5.67
C LEU A 7 51.62 -12.05 5.17
N SER A 8 51.41 -13.30 5.59
CA SER A 8 50.12 -13.97 5.51
C SER A 8 49.14 -13.32 6.48
N LYS A 9 48.08 -12.68 5.96
CA LYS A 9 46.86 -12.42 6.72
C LYS A 9 45.85 -13.49 6.34
N ILE A 10 45.66 -14.46 7.23
CA ILE A 10 44.55 -15.40 7.19
C ILE A 10 43.34 -14.64 7.72
N ALA A 11 42.34 -14.43 6.85
CA ALA A 11 41.00 -14.00 7.22
C ALA A 11 40.09 -15.24 7.14
N LEU A 12 39.61 -15.71 8.30
CA LEU A 12 38.62 -16.78 8.49
C LEU A 12 37.99 -16.49 9.87
N GLY A 13 36.68 -16.33 10.06
CA GLY A 13 35.56 -16.36 9.13
C GLY A 13 34.37 -15.62 9.75
N GLY A 14 33.62 -14.91 8.90
CA GLY A 14 32.24 -14.53 9.20
C GLY A 14 31.35 -15.74 8.90
N ALA A 15 30.56 -16.16 9.88
CA ALA A 15 29.58 -17.22 9.72
C ALA A 15 28.60 -16.83 8.60
N GLN A 16 28.66 -17.55 7.47
CA GLN A 16 27.55 -17.61 6.54
C GLN A 16 26.42 -18.35 7.24
N VAL A 17 25.39 -17.60 7.60
CA VAL A 17 24.09 -18.17 7.95
C VAL A 17 23.48 -18.68 6.64
N ILE A 18 23.72 -19.95 6.35
CA ILE A 18 22.98 -20.71 5.34
C ILE A 18 21.60 -20.96 5.94
N LEU A 19 20.64 -20.07 5.67
CA LEU A 19 19.22 -20.35 5.87
C LEU A 19 18.72 -21.14 4.67
N GLY A 20 19.13 -22.41 4.62
CA GLY A 20 18.41 -23.43 3.89
C GLY A 20 17.29 -23.95 4.77
N ASN A 21 16.07 -23.50 4.52
CA ASN A 21 14.88 -24.30 4.74
C ASN A 21 13.90 -23.94 3.63
N GLY A 22 13.81 -24.85 2.64
CA GLY A 22 12.95 -24.70 1.49
C GLY A 22 11.50 -24.59 1.92
N GLY A 23 10.91 -23.42 1.67
CA GLY A 23 9.48 -23.34 1.40
C GLY A 23 9.21 -24.19 0.17
N ARG A 24 8.31 -25.17 0.30
CA ARG A 24 7.77 -25.86 -0.88
C ARG A 24 7.05 -24.80 -1.71
N VAL A 25 7.59 -24.49 -2.88
CA VAL A 25 6.78 -23.95 -3.98
C VAL A 25 5.67 -24.97 -4.20
N MET A 26 4.41 -24.54 -4.05
CA MET A 26 3.25 -25.41 -4.29
C MET A 26 2.97 -25.38 -5.79
N GLY A 27 3.89 -26.00 -6.54
CA GLY A 27 3.99 -25.90 -7.98
C GLY A 27 5.43 -26.14 -8.40
N GLU A 28 5.67 -26.87 -9.50
CA GLU A 28 7.02 -26.93 -10.05
C GLU A 28 7.25 -25.64 -10.85
N TYR A 29 7.64 -24.55 -10.19
CA TYR A 29 8.31 -23.47 -10.92
C TYR A 29 9.65 -24.05 -11.41
N THR A 30 9.60 -24.64 -12.59
CA THR A 30 10.69 -25.41 -13.22
C THR A 30 11.66 -24.53 -13.99
N GLN A 31 11.38 -23.23 -14.12
CA GLN A 31 12.23 -22.37 -14.93
C GLN A 31 13.53 -22.06 -14.19
N THR A 32 14.65 -22.55 -14.75
CA THR A 32 15.98 -22.20 -14.27
C THR A 32 16.35 -20.82 -14.83
N CYS A 33 16.75 -19.90 -13.96
CA CYS A 33 17.23 -18.57 -14.32
C CYS A 33 18.76 -18.48 -14.19
N PRO A 34 19.55 -19.10 -15.09
CA PRO A 34 21.00 -19.03 -15.03
C PRO A 34 21.46 -17.59 -15.24
N ASN A 35 22.39 -17.12 -14.40
CA ASN A 35 22.92 -15.76 -14.45
C ASN A 35 21.84 -14.66 -14.34
N ALA A 36 20.81 -14.89 -13.52
CA ALA A 36 19.78 -13.89 -13.27
C ALA A 36 20.40 -12.55 -12.85
N GLN A 37 19.99 -11.48 -13.52
CA GLN A 37 20.40 -10.12 -13.19
C GLN A 37 19.55 -9.60 -12.03
N LEU A 38 20.10 -8.65 -11.27
CA LEU A 38 19.34 -7.94 -10.25
C LEU A 38 18.44 -6.91 -10.94
N SER A 39 17.13 -6.96 -10.66
CA SER A 39 16.16 -5.98 -11.18
C SER A 39 16.56 -4.55 -10.80
N CYS A 40 16.23 -3.56 -11.64
CA CYS A 40 16.64 -2.16 -11.50
C CYS A 40 18.14 -1.85 -11.66
N HIS A 41 19.00 -2.85 -11.86
CA HIS A 41 20.44 -2.66 -12.08
C HIS A 41 20.92 -3.11 -13.47
N ASN A 42 20.00 -3.51 -14.36
CA ASN A 42 20.33 -3.90 -15.71
C ASN A 42 20.75 -2.69 -16.56
N THR A 43 21.85 -2.83 -17.31
CA THR A 43 22.32 -1.78 -18.24
C THR A 43 21.91 -2.05 -19.69
N THR A 44 21.36 -3.24 -19.95
CA THR A 44 20.84 -3.67 -21.25
C THR A 44 19.41 -4.19 -21.07
N VAL A 45 18.63 -4.20 -22.14
CA VAL A 45 17.30 -4.83 -22.14
C VAL A 45 17.45 -6.32 -21.78
N VAL A 46 16.58 -6.80 -20.89
CA VAL A 46 16.48 -8.22 -20.53
C VAL A 46 15.18 -8.74 -21.14
N GLU A 47 15.28 -9.69 -22.08
CA GLU A 47 14.11 -10.20 -22.82
C GLU A 47 13.33 -11.26 -22.03
N ASN A 48 14.02 -12.08 -21.22
CA ASN A 48 13.37 -13.11 -20.43
C ASN A 48 12.81 -12.54 -19.12
N LEU A 49 11.57 -12.04 -19.17
CA LEU A 49 10.87 -11.46 -18.01
C LEU A 49 10.34 -12.49 -17.01
N CYS A 50 10.40 -13.78 -17.33
CA CYS A 50 10.16 -14.85 -16.36
C CYS A 50 11.34 -15.02 -15.40
N CYS A 51 12.54 -14.53 -15.77
CA CYS A 51 13.75 -14.54 -14.95
C CYS A 51 14.22 -13.15 -14.53
N PHE A 52 13.42 -12.11 -14.79
CA PHE A 52 13.78 -10.72 -14.52
C PHE A 52 12.52 -9.88 -14.28
N ASN A 53 12.41 -9.28 -13.10
CA ASN A 53 11.27 -8.43 -12.77
C ASN A 53 11.37 -7.07 -13.46
N ALA A 54 10.47 -6.82 -14.42
CA ALA A 54 10.31 -5.54 -15.10
C ALA A 54 8.91 -5.41 -15.73
N PRO A 55 8.32 -4.20 -15.80
CA PRO A 55 8.88 -2.91 -15.37
C PRO A 55 8.88 -2.72 -13.84
N GLY A 56 8.09 -3.51 -13.10
CA GLY A 56 8.02 -3.51 -11.63
C GLY A 56 9.21 -4.21 -10.97
N GLY A 57 10.39 -3.63 -11.12
CA GLY A 57 11.65 -4.22 -10.68
C GLY A 57 11.94 -4.08 -9.18
N GLN A 58 11.31 -3.13 -8.49
CA GLN A 58 11.45 -2.98 -7.04
C GLN A 58 10.24 -3.58 -6.34
N ILE A 59 10.45 -4.60 -5.51
CA ILE A 59 9.38 -5.31 -4.81
C ILE A 59 9.31 -4.83 -3.35
N LEU A 60 8.13 -4.38 -2.94
CA LEU A 60 7.88 -3.87 -1.60
C LEU A 60 7.08 -4.90 -0.80
N GLN A 61 7.62 -5.41 0.30
CA GLN A 61 6.83 -6.11 1.31
C GLN A 61 6.28 -5.08 2.28
N THR A 62 4.95 -4.89 2.28
CA THR A 62 4.30 -3.85 3.08
C THR A 62 3.54 -4.44 4.26
N GLN A 63 3.61 -3.74 5.39
CA GLN A 63 3.02 -4.19 6.66
C GLN A 63 2.16 -3.10 7.29
N PHE A 64 1.10 -3.52 7.97
CA PHE A 64 0.22 -2.68 8.76
C PHE A 64 0.42 -2.85 10.27
N TRP A 65 0.22 -1.73 10.95
CA TRP A 65 -0.11 -1.68 12.37
C TRP A 65 -1.50 -1.05 12.55
N ASP A 66 -2.51 -1.91 12.55
CA ASP A 66 -3.89 -1.51 12.83
C ASP A 66 -4.16 -1.60 14.33
N ALA A 67 -4.20 -0.44 14.99
CA ALA A 67 -4.45 -0.36 16.42
C ALA A 67 -5.93 -0.26 16.79
N SER A 68 -6.74 0.37 15.92
CA SER A 68 -8.17 0.64 16.15
C SER A 68 -8.93 0.85 14.83
N PRO A 69 -9.78 -0.09 14.39
CA PRO A 69 -9.96 -1.42 14.98
C PRO A 69 -8.64 -2.22 14.92
N ALA A 70 -8.42 -3.06 15.93
CA ALA A 70 -7.21 -3.88 15.96
C ALA A 70 -7.36 -5.10 15.05
N THR A 71 -6.32 -5.42 14.29
CA THR A 71 -6.23 -6.66 13.50
C THR A 71 -4.99 -7.46 13.89
N GLY A 72 -5.05 -8.79 13.72
CA GLY A 72 -3.95 -9.70 14.05
C GLY A 72 -3.52 -9.70 15.53
N PRO A 73 -2.40 -10.35 15.86
CA PRO A 73 -1.89 -10.40 17.24
C PRO A 73 -1.49 -9.03 17.78
N GLU A 74 -1.60 -8.86 19.11
CA GLU A 74 -1.27 -7.61 19.82
C GLU A 74 0.22 -7.24 19.71
N ASP A 75 1.07 -8.23 19.50
CA ASP A 75 2.53 -8.16 19.44
C ASP A 75 3.07 -8.48 18.04
N SER A 76 2.25 -8.30 17.00
CA SER A 76 2.67 -8.51 15.62
C SER A 76 2.15 -7.40 14.72
N TRP A 77 2.95 -7.04 13.73
CA TRP A 77 2.42 -6.36 12.55
C TRP A 77 1.63 -7.35 11.69
N THR A 78 0.86 -6.86 10.74
CA THR A 78 0.11 -7.65 9.76
C THR A 78 0.58 -7.32 8.35
N ILE A 79 0.33 -8.20 7.39
CA ILE A 79 0.62 -8.00 5.98
C ILE A 79 -0.38 -6.99 5.41
N HIS A 80 0.15 -6.00 4.69
CA HIS A 80 -0.63 -5.20 3.75
C HIS A 80 -0.56 -5.86 2.37
N GLY A 81 0.64 -6.04 1.81
CA GLY A 81 0.81 -6.73 0.54
C GLY A 81 2.25 -6.91 0.06
N LEU A 82 2.39 -7.21 -1.24
CA LEU A 82 3.64 -7.33 -1.98
C LEU A 82 3.49 -6.59 -3.32
N TRP A 83 4.21 -5.48 -3.48
CA TRP A 83 3.94 -4.54 -4.58
C TRP A 83 5.12 -4.39 -5.53
N PRO A 84 4.90 -4.50 -6.85
CA PRO A 84 5.94 -4.26 -7.85
C PRO A 84 5.94 -2.78 -8.29
N ASP A 85 6.85 -2.00 -7.71
CA ASP A 85 7.12 -0.63 -8.14
C ASP A 85 8.16 -0.62 -9.26
N ARG A 86 8.05 0.36 -10.16
CA ARG A 86 9.06 0.65 -11.17
C ARG A 86 10.30 1.22 -10.48
N CYS A 87 11.44 1.05 -11.14
CA CYS A 87 12.73 1.48 -10.62
C CYS A 87 12.88 3.00 -10.42
N ASP A 88 11.93 3.80 -10.92
CA ASP A 88 11.87 5.26 -10.74
C ASP A 88 10.89 5.69 -9.62
N GLY A 89 10.30 4.75 -8.90
CA GLY A 89 9.37 4.98 -7.80
C GLY A 89 7.91 5.10 -8.21
N THR A 90 7.60 5.11 -9.52
CA THR A 90 6.22 4.95 -10.01
C THR A 90 5.77 3.50 -9.96
N TYR A 91 4.50 3.18 -10.20
CA TYR A 91 4.01 1.80 -10.19
C TYR A 91 2.91 1.59 -11.23
N ASP A 92 2.77 0.34 -11.65
CA ASP A 92 1.64 -0.11 -12.46
C ASP A 92 0.58 -0.76 -11.56
N ALA A 93 -0.67 -0.74 -12.00
CA ALA A 93 -1.79 -1.30 -11.25
C ALA A 93 -2.79 -1.96 -12.19
N ASN A 94 -3.42 -3.04 -11.73
CA ASN A 94 -4.45 -3.78 -12.46
C ASN A 94 -3.99 -4.22 -13.86
N CYS A 95 -2.78 -4.80 -13.93
CA CYS A 95 -2.08 -5.04 -15.19
C CYS A 95 -2.72 -6.11 -16.08
N ASP A 96 -3.49 -7.05 -15.49
CA ASP A 96 -4.20 -8.09 -16.23
C ASP A 96 -5.58 -8.38 -15.64
N SER A 97 -6.61 -7.82 -16.27
CA SER A 97 -8.01 -8.07 -15.89
C SER A 97 -8.49 -9.51 -16.12
N SER A 98 -7.83 -10.29 -16.99
CA SER A 98 -8.19 -11.69 -17.25
C SER A 98 -7.76 -12.63 -16.12
N ARG A 99 -6.78 -12.19 -15.32
CA ARG A 99 -6.29 -12.88 -14.12
C ARG A 99 -6.84 -12.29 -12.82
N ALA A 100 -7.80 -11.37 -12.85
CA ALA A 100 -8.37 -10.76 -11.64
C ALA A 100 -9.41 -11.70 -10.96
N TYR A 101 -8.94 -12.62 -10.12
CA TYR A 101 -9.77 -13.64 -9.48
C TYR A 101 -10.33 -13.20 -8.12
N SER A 102 -11.65 -13.20 -7.96
CA SER A 102 -12.33 -12.77 -6.74
C SER A 102 -12.54 -13.86 -5.68
N ASN A 103 -12.04 -15.07 -5.92
CA ASN A 103 -12.23 -16.26 -5.09
C ASN A 103 -10.89 -16.84 -4.58
N ILE A 104 -10.02 -15.98 -4.06
CA ILE A 104 -8.68 -16.30 -3.55
C ILE A 104 -8.72 -17.46 -2.53
N SER A 105 -9.61 -17.42 -1.54
CA SER A 105 -9.71 -18.52 -0.56
C SER A 105 -10.00 -19.87 -1.22
N ALA A 106 -10.85 -19.89 -2.24
CA ALA A 106 -11.20 -21.11 -2.96
C ALA A 106 -10.02 -21.62 -3.79
N ILE A 107 -9.27 -20.71 -4.43
CA ILE A 107 -8.03 -21.03 -5.17
C ILE A 107 -7.02 -21.68 -4.22
N LEU A 108 -6.67 -21.03 -3.10
CA LEU A 108 -5.72 -21.59 -2.13
C LEU A 108 -6.15 -22.98 -1.64
N ASN A 109 -7.42 -23.17 -1.31
CA ASN A 109 -7.96 -24.47 -0.90
C ASN A 109 -7.86 -25.54 -2.01
N SER A 110 -8.10 -25.17 -3.27
CA SER A 110 -8.03 -26.10 -4.40
C SER A 110 -6.63 -26.66 -4.64
N PHE A 111 -5.59 -25.90 -4.28
CA PHE A 111 -4.20 -26.35 -4.30
C PHE A 111 -3.77 -27.02 -2.99
N GLY A 112 -4.67 -27.13 -1.99
CA GLY A 112 -4.35 -27.70 -0.68
C GLY A 112 -3.48 -26.78 0.19
N ALA A 113 -3.41 -25.48 -0.12
CA ALA A 113 -2.67 -24.48 0.64
C ALA A 113 -3.44 -24.01 1.89
N THR A 114 -3.96 -24.94 2.67
CA THR A 114 -4.81 -24.65 3.85
C THR A 114 -4.04 -23.96 4.97
N ASP A 115 -2.76 -24.31 5.16
CA ASP A 115 -1.90 -23.69 6.16
C ASP A 115 -1.59 -22.22 5.80
N LEU A 116 -1.41 -21.94 4.51
CA LEU A 116 -1.23 -20.59 3.99
C LEU A 116 -2.50 -19.75 4.25
N LEU A 117 -3.67 -20.26 3.88
CA LEU A 117 -4.95 -19.58 4.12
C LEU A 117 -5.20 -19.34 5.61
N SER A 118 -4.89 -20.32 6.48
CA SER A 118 -5.00 -20.15 7.93
C SER A 118 -4.05 -19.08 8.46
N TYR A 119 -2.84 -19.00 7.93
CA TYR A 119 -1.88 -17.96 8.30
C TYR A 119 -2.37 -16.57 7.86
N MET A 120 -2.83 -16.44 6.61
CA MET A 120 -3.40 -15.19 6.07
C MET A 120 -4.61 -14.73 6.89
N SER A 121 -5.48 -15.65 7.30
CA SER A 121 -6.64 -15.36 8.15
C SER A 121 -6.28 -14.83 9.55
N THR A 122 -4.99 -14.85 9.93
CA THR A 122 -4.48 -14.27 11.18
C THR A 122 -3.64 -13.02 10.93
N TYR A 123 -2.78 -13.06 9.90
CA TYR A 123 -1.73 -12.06 9.68
C TYR A 123 -1.95 -11.18 8.46
N TRP A 124 -2.91 -11.45 7.58
CA TRP A 124 -3.23 -10.63 6.40
C TRP A 124 -4.72 -10.27 6.42
N LYS A 125 -5.06 -9.38 7.34
CA LYS A 125 -6.43 -9.05 7.73
C LYS A 125 -6.89 -7.75 7.09
N ASP A 126 -8.15 -7.70 6.68
CA ASP A 126 -8.84 -6.44 6.48
C ASP A 126 -9.33 -5.90 7.83
N TYR A 127 -9.01 -4.63 8.12
CA TYR A 127 -9.49 -3.96 9.34
C TYR A 127 -11.01 -3.72 9.33
N GLN A 128 -11.66 -3.80 8.16
CA GLN A 128 -13.13 -3.71 8.03
C GLN A 128 -13.82 -5.08 8.11
N GLY A 129 -13.05 -6.18 8.13
CA GLY A 129 -13.54 -7.53 8.36
C GLY A 129 -13.89 -8.33 7.09
N ASP A 130 -13.55 -7.86 5.89
CA ASP A 130 -13.72 -8.58 4.64
C ASP A 130 -12.36 -8.92 4.00
N ASP A 131 -11.72 -9.96 4.54
CA ASP A 131 -10.39 -10.38 4.08
C ASP A 131 -10.39 -10.84 2.62
N GLU A 132 -11.46 -11.46 2.12
CA GLU A 132 -11.52 -11.99 0.76
C GLU A 132 -11.47 -10.85 -0.27
N SER A 133 -12.24 -9.78 -0.04
CA SER A 133 -12.20 -8.58 -0.87
C SER A 133 -10.83 -7.91 -0.82
N PHE A 134 -10.17 -7.93 0.34
CA PHE A 134 -8.82 -7.39 0.49
C PHE A 134 -7.75 -8.22 -0.23
N TRP A 135 -7.79 -9.55 -0.11
CA TRP A 135 -6.89 -10.43 -0.87
C TRP A 135 -7.11 -10.31 -2.38
N TYR A 136 -8.36 -10.20 -2.82
CA TYR A 136 -8.68 -9.87 -4.21
C TYR A 136 -8.03 -8.55 -4.64
N HIS A 137 -8.13 -7.49 -3.83
CA HIS A 137 -7.51 -6.19 -4.13
C HIS A 137 -6.00 -6.34 -4.32
N GLU A 138 -5.31 -6.98 -3.37
CA GLU A 138 -3.85 -7.14 -3.42
C GLU A 138 -3.41 -7.96 -4.63
N TRP A 139 -4.13 -9.04 -4.96
CA TRP A 139 -3.85 -9.83 -6.16
C TRP A 139 -4.13 -9.04 -7.45
N ALA A 140 -5.36 -8.54 -7.62
CA ALA A 140 -5.80 -7.90 -8.85
C ALA A 140 -4.98 -6.64 -9.16
N LYS A 141 -4.69 -5.82 -8.15
CA LYS A 141 -3.98 -4.56 -8.32
C LYS A 141 -2.47 -4.75 -8.44
N HIS A 142 -1.87 -5.61 -7.62
CA HIS A 142 -0.41 -5.72 -7.49
C HIS A 142 0.13 -7.05 -8.02
N GLY A 143 -0.48 -8.18 -7.63
CA GLY A 143 -0.06 -9.52 -8.09
C GLY A 143 -0.08 -9.68 -9.61
N THR A 144 -1.09 -9.15 -10.29
CA THR A 144 -1.18 -9.18 -11.77
C THR A 144 -0.06 -8.39 -12.46
N CYS A 145 0.61 -7.48 -11.76
CA CYS A 145 1.69 -6.65 -12.29
C CYS A 145 3.09 -7.23 -12.13
N ILE A 146 3.22 -8.43 -11.54
CA ILE A 146 4.50 -9.11 -11.38
C ILE A 146 4.77 -9.96 -12.62
N SER A 147 5.69 -9.51 -13.49
CA SER A 147 6.00 -10.17 -14.77
C SER A 147 6.43 -11.63 -14.62
N THR A 148 7.11 -11.95 -13.52
CA THR A 148 7.62 -13.30 -13.27
C THR A 148 6.53 -14.30 -12.84
N LEU A 149 5.32 -13.80 -12.52
CA LEU A 149 4.15 -14.61 -12.19
C LEU A 149 3.21 -14.85 -13.39
N GLU A 150 3.59 -14.43 -14.60
CA GLU A 150 2.77 -14.73 -15.78
C GLU A 150 2.66 -16.24 -16.01
N PRO A 151 1.49 -16.77 -16.43
CA PRO A 151 1.29 -18.21 -16.65
C PRO A 151 2.30 -18.85 -17.60
N GLU A 152 2.81 -18.09 -18.59
CA GLU A 152 3.84 -18.56 -19.53
C GLU A 152 5.20 -18.84 -18.89
N CYS A 153 5.41 -18.37 -17.66
CA CYS A 153 6.62 -18.64 -16.88
C CYS A 153 6.64 -20.03 -16.22
N TYR A 154 5.52 -20.76 -16.29
CA TYR A 154 5.37 -22.11 -15.77
C TYR A 154 5.35 -23.11 -16.93
N ASN A 155 6.16 -24.17 -16.86
CA ASN A 155 6.20 -25.16 -17.95
C ASN A 155 4.87 -25.95 -18.06
N ASP A 156 4.29 -26.32 -16.92
CA ASP A 156 3.06 -27.10 -16.81
C ASP A 156 2.03 -26.37 -15.94
N HIS A 157 1.77 -25.09 -16.28
CA HIS A 157 0.88 -24.20 -15.52
C HIS A 157 -0.47 -24.86 -15.23
N LYS A 158 -0.85 -24.87 -13.96
CA LYS A 158 -2.24 -25.13 -13.55
C LYS A 158 -2.96 -23.81 -13.40
N ALA A 159 -4.20 -23.74 -13.89
CA ALA A 159 -5.01 -22.54 -13.77
C ALA A 159 -4.97 -21.98 -12.33
N THR A 160 -4.62 -20.70 -12.19
CA THR A 160 -4.50 -19.95 -10.93
C THR A 160 -3.34 -20.35 -9.99
N GLU A 161 -2.39 -21.18 -10.45
CA GLU A 161 -1.20 -21.58 -9.66
C GLU A 161 -0.36 -20.38 -9.22
N GLU A 162 -0.24 -19.36 -10.08
CA GLU A 162 0.52 -18.14 -9.82
C GLU A 162 -0.04 -17.30 -8.67
N VAL A 163 -1.34 -17.44 -8.39
CA VAL A 163 -2.01 -16.78 -7.27
C VAL A 163 -1.49 -17.37 -5.97
N VAL A 164 -1.39 -18.70 -5.89
CA VAL A 164 -0.88 -19.40 -4.70
C VAL A 164 0.56 -18.97 -4.43
N ASP A 165 1.39 -18.90 -5.48
CA ASP A 165 2.79 -18.48 -5.36
C ASP A 165 2.94 -17.03 -4.89
N PHE A 166 2.08 -16.12 -5.35
CA PHE A 166 2.04 -14.73 -4.86
C PHE A 166 1.78 -14.65 -3.35
N PHE A 167 0.70 -15.29 -2.89
CA PHE A 167 0.33 -15.26 -1.49
C PHE A 167 1.37 -15.98 -0.61
N GLN A 168 1.89 -17.11 -1.07
CA GLN A 168 2.92 -17.86 -0.37
C GLN A 168 4.21 -17.04 -0.24
N LYS A 169 4.69 -16.44 -1.34
CA LYS A 169 5.92 -15.62 -1.29
C LYS A 169 5.76 -14.40 -0.40
N THR A 170 4.60 -13.74 -0.44
CA THR A 170 4.32 -12.60 0.43
C THR A 170 4.40 -13.01 1.90
N VAL A 171 3.77 -14.13 2.26
CA VAL A 171 3.80 -14.69 3.62
C VAL A 171 5.21 -15.11 4.04
N ASP A 172 5.96 -15.76 3.16
CA ASP A 172 7.33 -16.19 3.45
C ASP A 172 8.24 -14.99 3.70
N LEU A 173 8.14 -13.93 2.89
CA LEU A 173 8.93 -12.72 3.07
C LEU A 173 8.53 -12.00 4.37
N PHE A 174 7.23 -11.86 4.64
CA PHE A 174 6.72 -11.26 5.87
C PHE A 174 7.26 -11.96 7.13
N LYS A 175 7.31 -13.31 7.14
CA LYS A 175 7.88 -14.07 8.27
C LYS A 175 9.34 -13.76 8.57
N THR A 176 10.10 -13.27 7.59
CA THR A 176 11.51 -12.85 7.79
C THR A 176 11.63 -11.43 8.35
N LEU A 177 10.52 -10.70 8.47
CA LEU A 177 10.44 -9.28 8.83
C LEU A 177 9.57 -9.07 10.08
N PRO A 178 9.95 -9.61 11.26
CA PRO A 178 9.18 -9.46 12.49
C PRO A 178 9.35 -8.06 13.09
N SER A 179 8.71 -7.07 12.46
CA SER A 179 8.82 -5.65 12.78
C SER A 179 8.61 -5.32 14.26
N TYR A 180 7.62 -5.96 14.89
CA TYR A 180 7.36 -5.77 16.32
C TYR A 180 8.57 -6.18 17.17
N GLU A 181 9.13 -7.36 16.93
CA GLU A 181 10.26 -7.88 17.69
C GLU A 181 11.50 -7.00 17.53
N TRP A 182 11.76 -6.52 16.31
CA TRP A 182 12.89 -5.64 16.03
C TRP A 182 12.75 -4.29 16.75
N LEU A 183 11.56 -3.69 16.71
CA LEU A 183 11.27 -2.45 17.43
C LEU A 183 11.34 -2.66 18.95
N ALA A 184 10.74 -3.73 19.47
CA ALA A 184 10.72 -4.05 20.89
C ALA A 184 12.13 -4.29 21.44
N ALA A 185 13.01 -4.97 20.68
CA ALA A 185 14.41 -5.18 21.05
C ALA A 185 15.21 -3.87 21.18
N ALA A 186 14.78 -2.81 20.49
CA ALA A 186 15.32 -1.46 20.62
C ALA A 186 14.59 -0.60 21.69
N GLY A 187 13.67 -1.18 22.46
CA GLY A 187 12.87 -0.48 23.45
C GLY A 187 11.71 0.35 22.87
N ILE A 188 11.38 0.14 21.59
CA ILE A 188 10.26 0.79 20.89
C ILE A 188 9.06 -0.16 20.94
N THR A 189 8.23 -0.02 21.97
CA THR A 189 7.01 -0.82 22.15
C THR A 189 5.76 0.07 22.02
N PRO A 190 4.59 -0.50 21.70
CA PRO A 190 3.37 0.29 21.72
C PRO A 190 3.13 0.96 23.08
N SER A 191 2.66 2.21 23.08
CA SER A 191 2.42 3.01 24.27
C SER A 191 1.36 4.08 24.04
N THR A 192 0.55 4.36 25.05
CA THR A 192 -0.41 5.47 25.04
C THR A 192 0.21 6.83 25.37
N THR A 193 1.47 6.86 25.84
CA THR A 193 2.12 8.08 26.35
C THR A 193 3.48 8.34 25.71
N LYS A 194 4.24 7.29 25.37
CA LYS A 194 5.54 7.44 24.72
C LYS A 194 5.37 7.80 23.26
N THR A 195 6.31 8.58 22.76
CA THR A 195 6.50 8.84 21.34
C THR A 195 7.95 8.55 20.96
N TYR A 196 8.17 8.37 19.66
CA TYR A 196 9.45 7.95 19.11
C TYR A 196 9.91 8.94 18.02
N THR A 197 11.20 8.91 17.72
CA THR A 197 11.76 9.66 16.59
C THR A 197 11.84 8.76 15.36
N PHE A 198 11.75 9.37 14.18
CA PHE A 198 11.93 8.69 12.90
C PHE A 198 13.25 7.92 12.87
N ALA A 199 14.34 8.58 13.27
CA ALA A 199 15.68 7.99 13.32
C ALA A 199 15.77 6.78 14.27
N ALA A 200 15.07 6.78 15.41
CA ALA A 200 15.08 5.66 16.33
C ALA A 200 14.40 4.41 15.72
N ILE A 201 13.27 4.60 15.03
CA ILE A 201 12.56 3.52 14.34
C ILE A 201 13.39 2.97 13.19
N GLN A 202 13.96 3.84 12.33
CA GLN A 202 14.86 3.41 11.25
C GLN A 202 16.07 2.65 11.80
N SER A 203 16.72 3.16 12.85
CA SER A 203 17.91 2.52 13.44
C SER A 203 17.60 1.14 14.02
N ALA A 204 16.43 0.97 14.65
CA ALA A 204 15.99 -0.31 15.18
C ALA A 204 15.84 -1.37 14.08
N ILE A 205 15.28 -0.98 12.94
CA ILE A 205 15.11 -1.85 11.76
C ILE A 205 16.47 -2.10 11.08
N GLN A 206 17.29 -1.06 10.90
CA GLN A 206 18.63 -1.15 10.30
C GLN A 206 19.59 -2.03 11.09
N ALA A 207 19.42 -2.15 12.40
CA ALA A 207 20.20 -3.09 13.22
C ALA A 207 20.01 -4.56 12.80
N LYS A 208 18.90 -4.87 12.11
CA LYS A 208 18.59 -6.21 11.56
C LYS A 208 18.70 -6.25 10.04
N ARG A 209 18.60 -5.10 9.38
CA ARG A 209 18.67 -4.92 7.93
C ARG A 209 19.74 -3.87 7.59
N PRO A 210 21.04 -4.19 7.72
CA PRO A 210 22.09 -3.19 7.64
C PRO A 210 22.22 -2.60 6.24
N GLY A 211 22.48 -1.30 6.18
CA GLY A 211 22.85 -0.60 4.95
C GLY A 211 21.68 -0.16 4.07
N VAL A 212 20.43 -0.35 4.50
CA VAL A 212 19.24 0.11 3.77
C VAL A 212 18.20 0.72 4.71
N GLU A 213 17.43 1.68 4.22
CA GLU A 213 16.26 2.22 4.91
C GLU A 213 14.96 1.48 4.54
N VAL A 214 13.91 1.71 5.33
CA VAL A 214 12.53 1.35 4.98
C VAL A 214 11.68 2.59 4.83
N THR A 215 10.54 2.48 4.15
CA THR A 215 9.54 3.55 4.19
C THR A 215 8.68 3.39 5.44
N LEU A 216 8.55 4.46 6.22
CA LEU A 216 7.64 4.52 7.37
C LEU A 216 6.40 5.34 7.00
N GLY A 217 5.22 4.73 7.12
CA GLY A 217 3.94 5.39 6.94
C GLY A 217 3.30 5.74 8.27
N CYS A 218 2.86 6.99 8.43
CA CYS A 218 2.12 7.45 9.60
C CYS A 218 0.75 7.99 9.23
N LYS A 219 -0.24 7.67 10.06
CA LYS A 219 -1.60 8.21 9.99
C LYS A 219 -1.84 9.08 11.22
N SER A 220 -2.05 10.38 11.01
CA SER A 220 -2.24 11.36 12.11
C SER A 220 -1.11 11.32 13.16
N GLY A 221 0.13 11.16 12.70
CA GLY A 221 1.33 11.07 13.55
C GLY A 221 1.50 9.74 14.29
N ALA A 222 0.64 8.76 14.05
CA ALA A 222 0.81 7.40 14.55
C ALA A 222 1.42 6.50 13.47
N LEU A 223 2.44 5.75 13.83
CA LEU A 223 3.06 4.73 12.98
C LEU A 223 1.99 3.69 12.58
N ASN A 224 1.82 3.49 11.28
CA ASN A 224 0.77 2.65 10.71
C ASN A 224 1.27 1.71 9.62
N GLU A 225 2.32 2.08 8.87
CA GLU A 225 2.88 1.23 7.82
C GLU A 225 4.40 1.16 7.87
N ILE A 226 4.94 0.01 7.45
CA ILE A 226 6.36 -0.17 7.13
C ILE A 226 6.45 -0.86 5.77
N TRP A 227 7.24 -0.30 4.85
CA TRP A 227 7.49 -0.90 3.53
C TRP A 227 8.96 -1.28 3.39
N TYR A 228 9.21 -2.57 3.18
CA TYR A 228 10.53 -3.16 3.00
C TYR A 228 10.81 -3.34 1.51
N HIS A 229 11.80 -2.61 0.99
CA HIS A 229 12.12 -2.53 -0.44
C HIS A 229 13.16 -3.56 -0.87
N TYR A 230 12.90 -4.28 -1.95
CA TYR A 230 13.81 -5.29 -2.47
C TYR A 230 14.04 -5.11 -3.97
N ASP A 231 15.28 -5.28 -4.39
CA ASP A 231 15.57 -5.64 -5.76
C ASP A 231 15.66 -7.18 -5.80
N VAL A 232 15.26 -7.81 -6.90
CA VAL A 232 15.13 -9.27 -6.99
C VAL A 232 16.04 -9.81 -8.07
N ARG A 233 16.85 -10.81 -7.71
CA ARG A 233 17.67 -11.58 -8.63
C ARG A 233 16.95 -12.87 -8.99
N GLY A 234 16.38 -12.92 -10.19
CA GLY A 234 15.56 -14.04 -10.68
C GLY A 234 14.07 -13.73 -10.60
N SER A 235 13.26 -14.77 -10.41
CA SER A 235 11.79 -14.65 -10.32
C SER A 235 11.31 -14.27 -8.93
N VAL A 236 10.08 -13.79 -8.79
CA VAL A 236 9.47 -13.58 -7.46
C VAL A 236 9.30 -14.90 -6.73
N GLN A 237 9.04 -16.02 -7.39
CA GLN A 237 8.77 -17.31 -6.77
C GLN A 237 10.00 -17.89 -6.06
N THR A 238 11.16 -17.90 -6.73
CA THR A 238 12.37 -18.60 -6.26
C THR A 238 13.63 -17.74 -6.21
N GLY A 239 13.56 -16.50 -6.71
CA GLY A 239 14.68 -15.58 -6.75
C GLY A 239 15.13 -15.09 -5.38
N GLU A 240 16.29 -14.45 -5.39
CA GLU A 240 16.90 -13.84 -4.21
C GLU A 240 16.39 -12.40 -4.06
N PHE A 241 15.72 -12.13 -2.94
CA PHE A 241 15.29 -10.80 -2.54
C PHE A 241 16.46 -10.08 -1.87
N VAL A 242 17.08 -9.16 -2.60
CA VAL A 242 18.19 -8.33 -2.10
C VAL A 242 17.62 -7.05 -1.52
N ALA A 243 17.86 -6.81 -0.24
CA ALA A 243 17.39 -5.61 0.42
C ALA A 243 17.95 -4.36 -0.28
N SER A 244 17.06 -3.40 -0.60
CA SER A 244 17.39 -2.13 -1.23
C SER A 244 16.83 -0.95 -0.43
N ASP A 245 17.40 0.23 -0.70
CA ASP A 245 16.82 1.49 -0.26
C ASP A 245 15.51 1.77 -1.00
N PRO A 246 14.61 2.59 -0.42
CA PRO A 246 13.42 3.03 -1.12
C PRO A 246 13.74 3.66 -2.48
N ASP A 247 12.98 3.29 -3.51
CA ASP A 247 12.92 3.93 -4.85
C ASP A 247 12.52 5.42 -4.84
N GLY A 248 12.35 6.03 -3.66
CA GLY A 248 12.08 7.45 -3.52
C GLY A 248 11.76 7.84 -2.08
N THR A 249 11.62 9.15 -1.83
CA THR A 249 11.21 9.65 -0.52
C THR A 249 9.71 9.45 -0.33
N LYS A 250 9.31 8.32 0.25
CA LYS A 250 7.91 7.91 0.41
C LYS A 250 7.34 8.01 1.84
N SER A 251 8.12 8.47 2.83
CA SER A 251 7.67 8.48 4.22
C SER A 251 6.66 9.59 4.52
N THR A 252 5.62 9.25 5.29
CA THR A 252 4.62 10.20 5.82
C THR A 252 4.78 10.45 7.32
N CYS A 253 5.82 9.89 7.95
CA CYS A 253 6.07 10.05 9.38
C CYS A 253 6.81 11.35 9.73
N PRO A 254 6.43 12.04 10.83
CA PRO A 254 7.20 13.19 11.32
C PRO A 254 8.56 12.77 11.87
N GLN A 255 9.53 13.69 11.89
CA GLN A 255 10.87 13.40 12.42
C GLN A 255 10.89 13.04 13.91
N THR A 256 9.93 13.57 14.68
CA THR A 256 9.78 13.31 16.12
C THR A 256 8.30 13.20 16.48
N GLY A 257 8.00 12.69 17.67
CA GLY A 257 6.63 12.63 18.17
C GLY A 257 5.78 11.52 17.55
N ILE A 258 6.39 10.54 16.89
CA ILE A 258 5.69 9.40 16.29
C ILE A 258 5.05 8.57 17.40
N LYS A 259 3.74 8.38 17.33
CA LYS A 259 3.00 7.51 18.26
C LYS A 259 3.06 6.07 17.77
N TYR A 260 3.28 5.11 18.66
CA TYR A 260 3.10 3.70 18.35
C TYR A 260 1.98 3.18 19.25
N ILE A 261 0.75 3.13 18.74
CA ILE A 261 -0.45 2.99 19.58
C ILE A 261 -0.69 1.51 19.91
N PRO A 262 -0.94 1.10 21.17
CA PRO A 262 -1.28 -0.29 21.47
C PRO A 262 -2.56 -0.73 20.76
N LYS A 263 -2.54 -1.95 20.22
CA LYS A 263 -3.77 -2.61 19.76
C LYS A 263 -4.72 -2.78 20.96
N ASN A 264 -6.02 -2.64 20.72
CA ASN A 264 -7.06 -2.79 21.76
C ASN A 264 -6.94 -1.82 22.94
N ALA A 265 -6.30 -0.65 22.78
CA ALA A 265 -6.35 0.40 23.79
C ALA A 265 -7.82 0.84 23.99
N SER A 266 -8.49 0.28 25.01
CA SER A 266 -9.88 0.56 25.36
C SER A 266 -10.12 2.06 25.44
N SER A 267 -11.21 2.50 24.82
CA SER A 267 -11.75 3.85 24.88
C SER A 267 -11.83 4.39 26.31
N SER A 268 -10.83 5.19 26.71
CA SER A 268 -10.92 6.09 27.85
C SER A 268 -10.71 7.53 27.34
N PRO A 269 -11.67 8.45 27.57
CA PRO A 269 -11.67 9.75 26.94
C PRO A 269 -10.68 10.70 27.62
N PRO A 270 -9.78 11.39 26.90
CA PRO A 270 -9.07 12.51 27.48
C PRO A 270 -9.85 13.80 27.28
N SER A 271 -10.28 14.32 28.42
CA SER A 271 -10.46 15.72 28.78
C SER A 271 -9.97 16.75 27.75
N THR A 272 -10.88 17.65 27.40
CA THR A 272 -10.65 18.94 26.75
C THR A 272 -9.42 19.64 27.32
N THR A 273 -8.39 19.81 26.49
CA THR A 273 -7.46 20.94 26.62
C THR A 273 -7.03 21.40 25.23
N THR A 274 -7.43 22.62 24.91
CA THR A 274 -7.00 23.47 23.79
C THR A 274 -5.49 23.68 23.76
N THR A 275 -4.81 23.44 22.62
CA THR A 275 -4.14 24.46 21.76
C THR A 275 -3.25 23.88 20.64
N VAL A 276 -3.45 24.44 19.42
CA VAL A 276 -2.47 24.90 18.40
C VAL A 276 -1.63 23.87 17.61
N GLY A 277 -2.10 23.57 16.39
CA GLY A 277 -1.52 24.06 15.12
C GLY A 277 -0.18 23.53 14.59
N GLY A 278 -0.23 22.76 13.49
CA GLY A 278 0.79 22.62 12.45
C GLY A 278 1.32 21.19 12.20
N PRO A 279 1.94 20.89 11.03
CA PRO A 279 1.53 21.15 9.65
C PRO A 279 1.34 19.84 8.84
N ALA A 280 0.61 19.93 7.73
CA ALA A 280 0.33 18.82 6.81
C ALA A 280 1.50 18.55 5.81
N PRO A 281 1.50 17.43 5.06
CA PRO A 281 2.58 17.01 4.15
C PRO A 281 2.41 17.51 2.71
N THR A 282 3.54 17.79 2.04
CA THR A 282 3.63 18.33 0.68
C THR A 282 3.73 17.21 -0.36
N SER A 283 2.86 17.25 -1.37
CA SER A 283 2.91 16.45 -2.60
C SER A 283 3.61 17.24 -3.72
N THR A 284 4.28 16.53 -4.64
CA THR A 284 5.15 17.03 -5.72
C THR A 284 4.43 17.52 -6.98
N ALA A 285 3.10 17.67 -6.95
CA ALA A 285 2.41 18.63 -7.81
C ALA A 285 1.92 19.76 -6.91
N ALA A 286 2.25 21.01 -7.23
CA ALA A 286 1.68 22.14 -6.51
C ALA A 286 0.15 21.98 -6.53
N PRO A 287 -0.52 21.83 -5.37
CA PRO A 287 -1.97 21.84 -5.35
C PRO A 287 -2.42 23.11 -6.05
N GLY A 288 -3.33 23.00 -7.01
CA GLY A 288 -4.07 24.15 -7.48
C GLY A 288 -4.68 24.86 -6.26
N ALA A 289 -4.95 26.16 -6.37
CA ALA A 289 -5.56 26.92 -5.27
C ALA A 289 -6.72 26.11 -4.66
N PRO A 290 -6.75 25.89 -3.32
CA PRO A 290 -7.81 25.15 -2.66
C PRO A 290 -9.19 25.62 -3.10
N PHE A 291 -10.13 24.70 -3.22
CA PHE A 291 -11.53 25.12 -3.36
C PHE A 291 -11.92 25.85 -2.08
N SER A 292 -12.62 26.97 -2.21
CA SER A 292 -13.00 27.79 -1.07
C SER A 292 -14.43 28.29 -1.24
N GLY A 293 -15.12 28.48 -0.12
CA GLY A 293 -16.49 28.96 -0.08
C GLY A 293 -17.51 27.91 -0.50
N LYS A 294 -18.65 28.36 -1.03
CA LYS A 294 -19.76 27.48 -1.44
C LYS A 294 -19.68 27.15 -2.93
N GLY A 295 -20.07 25.93 -3.30
CA GLY A 295 -20.06 25.50 -4.69
C GLY A 295 -20.66 24.11 -4.90
N ASN A 296 -20.67 23.67 -6.14
CA ASN A 296 -21.12 22.34 -6.55
C ASN A 296 -19.95 21.49 -7.03
N LEU A 297 -20.07 20.18 -6.85
CA LEU A 297 -19.16 19.17 -7.37
C LEU A 297 -19.75 18.54 -8.63
N ASN A 298 -19.19 18.87 -9.79
CA ASN A 298 -19.65 18.38 -11.09
C ASN A 298 -18.89 17.12 -11.48
N VAL A 299 -19.60 16.09 -11.93
CA VAL A 299 -18.99 14.86 -12.43
C VAL A 299 -18.72 15.00 -13.92
N ILE A 300 -17.46 14.82 -14.34
CA ILE A 300 -16.99 14.98 -15.72
C ILE A 300 -16.57 13.60 -16.26
N VAL A 301 -17.33 13.09 -17.22
CA VAL A 301 -17.04 11.84 -17.92
C VAL A 301 -16.58 12.19 -19.34
N ASN A 302 -15.38 11.74 -19.75
CA ASN A 302 -14.81 12.01 -21.07
C ASN A 302 -14.84 13.52 -21.46
N GLY A 303 -14.55 14.40 -20.50
CA GLY A 303 -14.53 15.85 -20.71
C GLY A 303 -15.89 16.54 -20.69
N VAL A 304 -17.00 15.81 -20.55
CA VAL A 304 -18.36 16.37 -20.55
C VAL A 304 -18.99 16.26 -19.17
N LYS A 305 -19.63 17.34 -18.70
CA LYS A 305 -20.40 17.32 -17.44
C LYS A 305 -21.57 16.33 -17.57
N LYS A 306 -21.56 15.31 -16.72
CA LYS A 306 -22.56 14.25 -16.65
C LYS A 306 -23.14 14.20 -15.24
N GLY A 307 -23.86 15.23 -14.84
CA GLY A 307 -24.45 15.31 -13.49
C GLY A 307 -23.47 15.84 -12.44
N CYS A 308 -23.73 15.51 -11.17
CA CYS A 308 -23.03 16.09 -10.02
C CYS A 308 -23.17 15.22 -8.77
N ILE A 309 -22.39 15.57 -7.75
CA ILE A 309 -22.46 14.95 -6.42
C ILE A 309 -23.61 15.57 -5.63
N ILE A 310 -24.37 14.73 -4.93
CA ILE A 310 -25.48 15.14 -4.05
C ILE A 310 -25.11 15.02 -2.57
N SER A 311 -25.99 15.47 -1.67
CA SER A 311 -25.60 15.79 -0.29
C SER A 311 -25.03 14.64 0.53
N LYS A 312 -25.25 13.37 0.12
CA LYS A 312 -24.66 12.20 0.79
C LYS A 312 -23.31 11.75 0.22
N GLY A 313 -22.82 12.35 -0.86
CA GLY A 313 -21.57 11.96 -1.53
C GLY A 313 -21.75 11.08 -2.78
N THR A 314 -22.99 10.75 -3.16
CA THR A 314 -23.28 9.94 -4.36
C THR A 314 -23.42 10.78 -5.63
N TRP A 315 -23.25 10.16 -6.80
CA TRP A 315 -23.38 10.77 -8.12
C TRP A 315 -24.81 10.65 -8.64
N TYR A 316 -25.36 11.76 -9.16
CA TYR A 316 -26.71 11.83 -9.71
C TYR A 316 -26.81 12.70 -10.98
N THR A 317 -27.71 12.34 -11.92
CA THR A 317 -27.82 13.01 -13.23
C THR A 317 -29.09 13.83 -13.47
N THR A 318 -30.15 13.64 -12.70
CA THR A 318 -31.48 14.25 -12.99
C THR A 318 -32.01 15.17 -11.90
N GLY A 319 -31.28 15.33 -10.79
CA GLY A 319 -31.70 16.18 -9.66
C GLY A 319 -30.81 17.38 -9.43
N THR A 320 -31.17 18.15 -8.41
CA THR A 320 -30.43 19.32 -7.98
C THR A 320 -29.09 18.91 -7.36
N CYS A 321 -28.01 19.50 -7.86
CA CYS A 321 -26.68 19.33 -7.28
C CYS A 321 -26.65 19.85 -5.84
N ALA A 322 -25.94 19.14 -4.97
CA ALA A 322 -25.76 19.65 -3.61
C ALA A 322 -24.79 20.82 -3.60
N THR A 323 -25.09 21.80 -2.74
CA THR A 323 -24.13 22.82 -2.36
C THR A 323 -23.21 22.26 -1.29
N PHE A 324 -21.92 22.32 -1.55
CA PHE A 324 -20.86 21.99 -0.62
C PHE A 324 -20.21 23.29 -0.13
N THR A 325 -19.70 23.25 1.10
CA THR A 325 -18.82 24.29 1.64
C THR A 325 -17.42 23.71 1.71
N ALA A 326 -16.50 24.32 0.98
CA ALA A 326 -15.08 24.04 1.07
C ALA A 326 -14.45 24.99 2.10
N THR A 327 -13.75 24.41 3.07
CA THR A 327 -13.08 25.15 4.15
C THR A 327 -11.60 24.80 4.14
N ASP A 328 -10.78 25.82 3.93
CA ASP A 328 -9.33 25.69 3.87
C ASP A 328 -8.78 25.04 5.14
N VAL A 329 -7.82 24.14 4.95
CA VAL A 329 -7.02 23.51 6.01
C VAL A 329 -5.56 23.46 5.54
N ASP A 330 -4.63 23.15 6.46
CA ASP A 330 -3.23 22.97 6.08
C ASP A 330 -3.12 21.92 4.98
N ASN A 331 -2.57 22.32 3.83
CA ASN A 331 -2.37 21.55 2.59
C ASN A 331 -3.64 21.00 1.92
N GLY A 332 -4.76 21.71 2.01
CA GLY A 332 -5.95 21.37 1.22
C GLY A 332 -7.20 22.09 1.69
N PHE A 333 -8.33 21.41 1.58
CA PHE A 333 -9.61 21.87 2.11
C PHE A 333 -10.44 20.68 2.58
N THR A 334 -11.34 20.92 3.51
CA THR A 334 -12.39 19.96 3.88
C THR A 334 -13.68 20.33 3.17
N LEU A 335 -14.50 19.32 2.86
CA LEU A 335 -15.82 19.52 2.27
C LEU A 335 -16.91 19.22 3.30
N SER A 336 -17.99 19.96 3.25
CA SER A 336 -19.22 19.66 3.99
C SER A 336 -20.44 19.93 3.14
N SER A 337 -21.47 19.12 3.31
CA SER A 337 -22.79 19.29 2.70
C SER A 337 -23.84 19.60 3.78
N SER A 338 -25.10 19.74 3.38
CA SER A 338 -26.23 19.81 4.32
C SER A 338 -26.45 18.55 5.17
N LYS A 339 -25.75 17.44 4.87
CA LYS A 339 -25.82 16.18 5.63
C LYS A 339 -24.61 15.95 6.54
N GLY A 340 -23.57 16.76 6.42
CA GLY A 340 -22.42 16.73 7.33
C GLY A 340 -21.10 16.89 6.60
N LYS A 341 -20.02 16.62 7.34
CA LYS A 341 -18.66 16.60 6.81
C LYS A 341 -18.51 15.47 5.80
N CYS A 342 -17.77 15.74 4.74
CA CYS A 342 -17.43 14.78 3.72
C CYS A 342 -16.10 14.08 4.03
N ALA A 343 -16.05 12.79 3.76
CA ALA A 343 -14.90 11.94 3.93
C ALA A 343 -14.87 10.85 2.86
N VAL A 344 -13.70 10.26 2.64
CA VAL A 344 -13.58 8.98 1.93
C VAL A 344 -13.62 7.87 2.98
N VAL A 345 -14.68 7.07 2.95
CA VAL A 345 -14.96 5.98 3.89
C VAL A 345 -15.12 4.71 3.08
N ALA A 346 -14.33 3.67 3.39
CA ALA A 346 -14.30 2.43 2.60
C ALA A 346 -14.11 2.69 1.09
N GLY A 347 -13.20 3.61 0.75
CA GLY A 347 -12.94 4.04 -0.63
C GLY A 347 -14.02 4.95 -1.24
N ALA A 348 -15.21 5.08 -0.65
CA ALA A 348 -16.31 5.88 -1.18
C ALA A 348 -16.39 7.29 -0.57
N LEU A 349 -16.74 8.28 -1.38
CA LEU A 349 -17.10 9.62 -0.92
C LEU A 349 -18.43 9.56 -0.15
N SER A 350 -18.39 9.84 1.15
CA SER A 350 -19.57 9.96 2.01
C SER A 350 -19.61 11.34 2.67
N CYS A 351 -20.79 11.93 2.77
CA CYS A 351 -21.04 13.22 3.42
C CYS A 351 -22.17 13.14 4.45
N ASP A 352 -22.18 12.09 5.27
CA ASP A 352 -23.27 11.78 6.22
C ASP A 352 -23.06 12.29 7.65
N GLY A 353 -21.94 12.96 7.93
CA GLY A 353 -21.63 13.52 9.25
C GLY A 353 -21.21 12.51 10.32
N SER A 354 -21.16 11.21 10.01
CA SER A 354 -20.68 10.16 10.92
C SER A 354 -19.15 9.95 10.85
N ALA A 355 -18.52 10.48 9.80
CA ALA A 355 -17.09 10.35 9.54
C ALA A 355 -16.27 11.60 9.87
N SER A 356 -15.02 11.41 10.27
CA SER A 356 -14.01 12.47 10.33
C SER A 356 -13.76 13.03 8.93
N ALA A 357 -13.72 14.36 8.79
CA ALA A 357 -13.51 14.99 7.49
C ALA A 357 -12.18 14.54 6.84
N THR A 358 -12.24 14.15 5.57
CA THR A 358 -11.05 13.95 4.74
C THR A 358 -10.53 15.31 4.27
N ALA A 359 -9.21 15.49 4.30
CA ALA A 359 -8.56 16.60 3.62
C ALA A 359 -8.48 16.28 2.12
N PHE A 360 -9.07 17.14 1.29
CA PHE A 360 -9.03 17.05 -0.16
C PHE A 360 -8.05 18.07 -0.72
N THR A 361 -7.52 17.80 -1.90
CA THR A 361 -6.69 18.73 -2.66
C THR A 361 -7.36 19.10 -3.97
N ASN A 362 -6.91 20.19 -4.57
CA ASN A 362 -7.25 20.56 -5.93
C ASN A 362 -6.06 20.18 -6.82
N THR A 363 -6.27 19.25 -7.75
CA THR A 363 -5.27 18.88 -8.76
C THR A 363 -5.82 19.28 -10.13
N ASP A 364 -5.25 20.30 -10.75
CA ASP A 364 -5.65 20.82 -12.07
C ASP A 364 -7.16 21.15 -12.21
N GLY A 365 -7.73 21.79 -11.17
CA GLY A 365 -9.15 22.15 -11.13
C GLY A 365 -10.09 21.00 -10.75
N LYS A 366 -9.55 19.85 -10.37
CA LYS A 366 -10.30 18.64 -10.00
C LYS A 366 -10.15 18.33 -8.52
N LEU A 367 -11.23 17.85 -7.92
CA LEU A 367 -11.25 17.33 -6.57
C LEU A 367 -10.38 16.09 -6.50
N ALA A 368 -9.42 16.08 -5.58
CA ALA A 368 -8.54 14.95 -5.34
C ALA A 368 -8.62 14.48 -3.89
N ALA A 369 -8.58 13.17 -3.69
CA ALA A 369 -8.44 12.53 -2.39
C ALA A 369 -7.06 11.86 -2.33
N GLY A 370 -6.26 12.16 -1.30
CA GLY A 370 -4.89 11.67 -1.22
C GLY A 370 -4.00 12.10 -2.39
N GLY A 371 -4.30 13.24 -3.04
CA GLY A 371 -3.60 13.71 -4.23
C GLY A 371 -4.08 13.10 -5.57
N ASN A 372 -4.93 12.07 -5.55
CA ASN A 372 -5.49 11.46 -6.75
C ASN A 372 -6.84 12.09 -7.14
N ALA A 373 -6.93 12.65 -8.35
CA ALA A 373 -8.14 13.28 -8.90
C ALA A 373 -9.02 12.33 -9.73
N LEU A 374 -8.64 11.06 -9.84
CA LEU A 374 -9.43 10.03 -10.51
C LEU A 374 -10.48 9.50 -9.53
N TRP A 375 -11.72 9.40 -10.01
CA TRP A 375 -12.85 8.82 -9.31
C TRP A 375 -13.52 7.78 -10.18
N SER A 376 -14.26 6.86 -9.58
CA SER A 376 -14.96 5.82 -10.31
C SER A 376 -16.28 5.42 -9.67
N ALA A 377 -17.12 4.72 -10.43
CA ALA A 377 -18.41 4.15 -10.00
C ALA A 377 -18.69 2.85 -10.74
N ASP A 378 -19.53 1.99 -10.15
CA ASP A 378 -19.88 0.69 -10.74
C ASP A 378 -20.52 0.81 -12.12
N LYS A 379 -21.23 1.92 -12.39
CA LYS A 379 -21.84 2.24 -13.68
C LYS A 379 -21.89 3.76 -13.89
N VAL A 380 -22.10 4.17 -15.14
CA VAL A 380 -22.44 5.57 -15.46
C VAL A 380 -23.83 5.88 -14.91
N ALA A 381 -23.95 6.87 -14.03
CA ALA A 381 -25.24 7.27 -13.49
C ALA A 381 -26.20 7.72 -14.61
N SER A 382 -27.47 7.32 -14.50
CA SER A 382 -28.49 7.62 -15.49
C SER A 382 -29.89 7.65 -14.87
N GLY A 383 -30.75 8.52 -15.41
CA GLY A 383 -32.12 8.69 -14.91
C GLY A 383 -32.12 9.04 -13.41
N SER A 384 -32.92 8.31 -12.64
CA SER A 384 -33.04 8.45 -11.19
C SER A 384 -32.13 7.50 -10.39
N THR A 385 -31.21 6.79 -11.04
CA THR A 385 -30.29 5.88 -10.35
C THR A 385 -29.05 6.65 -9.88
N GLN A 386 -28.84 6.66 -8.56
CA GLN A 386 -27.61 7.19 -7.97
C GLN A 386 -26.49 6.16 -8.05
N GLN A 387 -25.25 6.63 -8.10
CA GLN A 387 -24.08 5.77 -8.05
C GLN A 387 -23.19 6.14 -6.87
N THR A 388 -22.62 5.13 -6.22
CA THR A 388 -21.55 5.33 -5.25
C THR A 388 -20.32 5.87 -5.98
N VAL A 389 -19.61 6.79 -5.34
CA VAL A 389 -18.47 7.49 -5.91
C VAL A 389 -17.24 7.06 -5.14
N TYR A 390 -16.36 6.30 -5.77
CA TYR A 390 -15.15 5.76 -5.17
C TYR A 390 -13.95 6.59 -5.59
N ALA A 391 -13.05 6.86 -4.65
CA ALA A 391 -11.75 7.44 -4.94
C ALA A 391 -10.90 6.41 -5.70
N GLY A 392 -10.21 6.84 -6.75
CA GLY A 392 -9.46 5.94 -7.63
C GLY A 392 -10.26 5.42 -8.84
N GLY A 393 -9.65 4.53 -9.61
CA GLY A 393 -10.14 4.05 -10.91
C GLY A 393 -10.71 2.63 -10.88
N ASP A 394 -11.01 2.09 -9.71
CA ASP A 394 -11.23 0.65 -9.48
C ASP A 394 -12.61 0.13 -9.97
N HIS A 395 -13.48 1.03 -10.47
CA HIS A 395 -14.82 0.69 -10.96
C HIS A 395 -15.05 1.08 -12.42
N SER A 396 -16.03 0.43 -13.07
CA SER A 396 -16.19 0.42 -14.53
C SER A 396 -16.39 1.79 -15.19
N ALA A 397 -16.95 2.76 -14.47
CA ALA A 397 -17.13 4.12 -14.96
C ALA A 397 -16.16 5.06 -14.24
N THR A 398 -15.07 5.45 -14.92
CA THR A 398 -14.11 6.42 -14.41
C THR A 398 -14.48 7.85 -14.80
N PHE A 399 -14.20 8.81 -13.91
CA PHE A 399 -14.53 10.21 -14.11
C PHE A 399 -13.64 11.13 -13.25
N ALA A 400 -13.70 12.43 -13.56
CA ALA A 400 -13.16 13.48 -12.70
C ALA A 400 -14.30 14.23 -12.01
N ILE A 401 -13.99 14.88 -10.89
CA ILE A 401 -14.94 15.78 -10.21
C ILE A 401 -14.35 17.18 -10.24
N THR A 402 -15.10 18.18 -10.73
CA THR A 402 -14.66 19.59 -10.78
C THR A 402 -15.51 20.48 -9.88
N TRP A 403 -14.90 21.55 -9.38
CA TRP A 403 -15.58 22.54 -8.56
C TRP A 403 -16.21 23.64 -9.41
N GLN A 404 -17.44 24.01 -9.09
CA GLN A 404 -18.10 25.19 -9.61
C GLN A 404 -18.52 26.05 -8.42
N SER A 405 -17.88 27.20 -8.24
CA SER A 405 -18.26 28.17 -7.21
C SER A 405 -19.72 28.61 -7.38
N ALA A 406 -20.43 28.73 -6.27
CA ALA A 406 -21.81 29.19 -6.21
C ALA A 406 -21.94 30.71 -6.27
#